data_AF-A0A815YQN6-F1
#
_entry.id   AF-A0A815YQN6-F1
#
_cell.length_a   1.000
_cell.length_b   1.000
_cell.length_c   1.000
_cell.angle_alpha   90.00
_cell.angle_beta   90.00
_cell.angle_gamma   90.00
#
_symmetry.space_group_name_H-M   'P 1'
#
loop_
_entity.id
_entity.type
_entity.pdbx_description
1 polymer ?
#
loop_
_entity_poly.entity_id
_entity_poly.type
_entity_poly.pdbx_seq_one_letter_code
_entity_poly.pdbx_strand_id
1 'polypeptide(L)'
;MPDPIAPKRYYGGEYGWVAPFILEVRNGLNLGKEQLPSRDAAIVPKIVEKAALGIMQEGKKLGESRAAEEMTQRLIKRKENGTKEVWKCCAHLYSRERFLYKTLNKDMRFIGSTKHEPIWRSKIHTLGPFGLLLWDNPFNEKPNTNKLVYLGANLTDDQIATYENLSKHTDEYGSFQAFTSCGRDPQKAESMGNVLLIIKVQLAFTVDL
;
A
#
# COMPACT_ATOMS: atom_id res chain seq x y z
N MET A 1 5.89 12.41 -4.84
CA MET A 1 6.28 11.18 -4.12
C MET A 1 7.61 11.44 -3.45
N PRO A 2 7.70 11.68 -2.13
CA PRO A 2 9.01 11.74 -1.52
C PRO A 2 9.48 10.30 -1.25
N ASP A 3 10.68 10.05 -1.75
CA ASP A 3 11.57 8.92 -1.58
C ASP A 3 11.48 7.77 -2.61
N PRO A 4 12.51 7.60 -3.46
CA PRO A 4 12.68 6.44 -4.32
C PRO A 4 13.07 5.18 -3.51
N ILE A 5 12.90 4.00 -4.11
CA ILE A 5 13.18 2.68 -3.50
C ILE A 5 14.66 2.54 -3.14
N ALA A 6 15.51 3.20 -3.93
CA ALA A 6 16.88 3.58 -3.64
C ALA A 6 17.23 4.75 -4.60
N PRO A 7 18.34 5.49 -4.42
CA PRO A 7 18.72 6.61 -5.30
C PRO A 7 18.81 6.30 -6.80
N LYS A 8 18.75 5.01 -7.19
CA LYS A 8 18.82 4.53 -8.59
C LYS A 8 17.80 3.43 -8.93
N ARG A 9 16.78 3.24 -8.09
CA ARG A 9 15.75 2.21 -8.30
C ARG A 9 14.40 2.88 -8.05
N TYR A 10 13.75 3.34 -9.10
CA TYR A 10 12.45 4.00 -9.01
C TYR A 10 11.27 3.02 -9.08
N TYR A 11 11.56 1.80 -9.53
CA TYR A 11 10.64 0.67 -9.58
C TYR A 11 11.30 -0.53 -8.91
N GLY A 12 10.52 -1.36 -8.22
CA GLY A 12 10.96 -2.74 -8.10
C GLY A 12 10.65 -3.37 -9.45
N GLY A 13 11.61 -4.06 -10.04
CA GLY A 13 11.53 -4.60 -11.41
C GLY A 13 10.42 -5.64 -11.60
N GLU A 14 10.79 -6.86 -12.01
CA GLU A 14 9.85 -7.93 -12.35
C GLU A 14 9.17 -8.62 -11.15
N TYR A 15 8.74 -7.85 -10.15
CA TYR A 15 8.12 -8.40 -8.94
C TYR A 15 6.65 -8.77 -9.14
N GLY A 16 6.32 -9.43 -10.26
CA GLY A 16 5.00 -9.98 -10.57
C GLY A 16 3.81 -9.10 -10.14
N TRP A 17 2.72 -9.73 -9.69
CA TRP A 17 1.52 -9.05 -9.18
C TRP A 17 1.53 -8.84 -7.66
N VAL A 18 2.54 -9.35 -6.95
CA VAL A 18 2.61 -9.32 -5.47
C VAL A 18 3.80 -8.48 -5.04
N ALA A 19 3.53 -7.38 -4.34
CA ALA A 19 4.60 -6.51 -3.84
C ALA A 19 5.57 -7.30 -2.91
N PRO A 20 6.90 -7.15 -3.06
CA PRO A 20 7.88 -7.88 -2.25
C PRO A 20 7.68 -7.72 -0.74
N PHE A 21 7.27 -6.53 -0.30
CA PHE A 21 6.92 -6.28 1.10
C PHE A 21 5.83 -7.23 1.60
N ILE A 22 4.80 -7.51 0.80
CA ILE A 22 3.71 -8.42 1.17
C ILE A 22 4.19 -9.87 1.27
N LEU A 23 5.15 -10.28 0.42
CA LEU A 23 5.76 -11.61 0.52
C LEU A 23 6.54 -11.76 1.84
N GLU A 24 7.33 -10.76 2.22
CA GLU A 24 8.05 -10.74 3.50
C GLU A 24 7.10 -10.74 4.70
N VAL A 25 5.98 -10.01 4.62
CA VAL A 25 4.92 -10.05 5.65
C VAL A 25 4.33 -11.44 5.80
N ARG A 26 3.96 -12.08 4.69
CA ARG A 26 3.41 -13.44 4.72
C ARG A 26 4.40 -14.41 5.38
N ASN A 27 5.68 -14.32 5.01
CA ASN A 27 6.74 -15.14 5.59
C ASN A 27 6.92 -14.84 7.09
N GLY A 28 6.97 -13.56 7.49
CA GLY A 28 7.10 -13.14 8.88
C GLY A 28 5.87 -13.48 9.76
N LEU A 29 4.72 -13.75 9.15
CA LEU A 29 3.52 -14.26 9.81
C LEU A 29 3.41 -15.79 9.80
N ASN A 30 4.38 -16.49 9.20
CA ASN A 30 4.37 -17.94 9.00
C ASN A 30 3.11 -18.44 8.28
N LEU A 31 2.66 -17.70 7.25
CA LEU A 31 1.49 -18.06 6.45
C LEU A 31 1.92 -18.79 5.17
N GLY A 32 1.25 -19.89 4.86
CA GLY A 32 1.37 -20.59 3.59
C GLY A 32 0.82 -19.78 2.42
N LYS A 33 1.07 -20.23 1.18
CA LYS A 33 0.59 -19.55 -0.04
C LYS A 33 -0.94 -19.41 -0.12
N GLU A 34 -1.66 -20.40 0.40
CA GLU A 34 -3.13 -20.43 0.41
C GLU A 34 -3.75 -19.76 1.65
N GLN A 35 -2.93 -19.43 2.66
CA GLN A 35 -3.39 -18.80 3.90
C GLN A 35 -3.41 -17.27 3.75
N LEU A 36 -4.26 -16.80 2.84
CA LEU A 36 -4.53 -15.38 2.62
C LEU A 36 -5.89 -14.99 3.21
N PRO A 37 -6.07 -13.77 3.75
CA PRO A 37 -7.35 -13.29 4.30
C PRO A 37 -8.62 -13.57 3.46
N SER A 38 -8.49 -13.51 2.13
CA SER A 38 -9.57 -13.74 1.15
C SER A 38 -9.88 -15.21 0.90
N ARG A 39 -8.95 -16.12 1.24
CA ARG A 39 -9.05 -17.57 1.02
C ARG A 39 -9.31 -18.35 2.30
N ASP A 40 -8.83 -17.83 3.43
CA ASP A 40 -9.00 -18.41 4.76
C ASP A 40 -9.52 -17.33 5.72
N ALA A 41 -10.83 -17.34 5.97
CA ALA A 41 -11.44 -16.39 6.88
C ALA A 41 -11.03 -16.61 8.35
N ALA A 42 -10.58 -17.82 8.72
CA ALA A 42 -10.27 -18.17 10.10
C ALA A 42 -9.00 -17.47 10.61
N ILE A 43 -8.08 -17.09 9.72
CA ILE A 43 -6.87 -16.35 10.09
C ILE A 43 -7.10 -14.84 10.23
N VAL A 44 -8.21 -14.31 9.71
CA VAL A 44 -8.46 -12.85 9.66
C VAL A 44 -8.46 -12.21 11.05
N PRO A 45 -9.16 -12.75 12.08
CA PRO A 45 -9.13 -12.15 13.41
C PRO A 45 -7.71 -11.99 13.99
N LYS A 46 -6.86 -12.99 13.80
CA LYS A 46 -5.46 -12.98 14.28
C LYS A 46 -4.62 -11.93 13.55
N ILE A 47 -4.83 -11.75 12.23
CA ILE A 47 -4.11 -10.73 11.47
C ILE A 47 -4.60 -9.33 11.87
N VAL A 48 -5.91 -9.16 12.09
CA VAL A 48 -6.53 -7.91 12.57
C VAL A 48 -5.94 -7.48 13.92
N GLU A 49 -5.79 -8.40 14.87
CA GLU A 49 -5.16 -8.11 16.17
C GLU A 49 -3.71 -7.66 16.03
N LYS A 50 -2.93 -8.35 15.18
CA LYS A 50 -1.54 -7.95 14.90
C LYS A 50 -1.46 -6.57 14.23
N ALA A 51 -2.36 -6.31 13.27
CA ALA A 51 -2.45 -5.01 12.59
C ALA A 51 -2.78 -3.88 13.57
N ALA A 52 -3.77 -4.09 14.44
CA ALA A 52 -4.13 -3.17 15.52
C ALA A 52 -2.95 -2.85 16.44
N LEU A 53 -2.24 -3.88 16.92
CA LEU A 53 -1.05 -3.69 17.76
C LEU A 53 0.05 -2.90 17.05
N GLY A 54 0.29 -3.20 15.77
CA GLY A 54 1.28 -2.50 14.97
C GLY A 54 0.93 -1.03 14.72
N ILE A 55 -0.33 -0.73 14.40
CA ILE A 55 -0.83 0.66 14.26
C ILE A 55 -0.61 1.43 15.55
N MET A 56 -0.98 0.84 16.69
CA MET A 56 -0.79 1.46 18.02
C MET A 56 0.69 1.73 18.32
N GLN A 57 1.57 0.75 18.08
CA GLN A 57 3.01 0.90 18.31
C GLN A 57 3.62 2.02 17.46
N GLU A 58 3.31 2.05 16.16
CA GLU A 58 3.85 3.07 15.26
C GLU A 58 3.25 4.46 15.54
N GLY A 59 1.97 4.54 15.87
CA GLY A 59 1.34 5.77 16.31
C GLY A 59 2.02 6.37 17.54
N LYS A 60 2.32 5.56 18.54
CA LYS A 60 3.05 6.01 19.75
C LYS A 60 4.44 6.55 19.42
N LYS A 61 5.20 5.85 18.56
CA LYS A 61 6.54 6.31 18.12
C LYS A 61 6.49 7.64 17.38
N LEU A 62 5.39 7.94 16.69
CA LEU A 62 5.20 9.16 15.90
C LEU A 62 4.48 10.28 16.67
N GLY A 63 4.15 10.09 17.95
CA GLY A 63 3.38 11.07 18.74
C GLY A 63 1.89 11.16 18.36
N GLU A 64 1.39 10.19 17.58
CA GLU A 64 0.02 10.11 17.03
C GLU A 64 -0.87 9.13 17.82
N SER A 65 -0.60 8.95 19.12
CA SER A 65 -1.23 7.92 19.96
C SER A 65 -2.76 7.94 19.92
N ARG A 66 -3.38 9.12 20.00
CA ARG A 66 -4.85 9.26 19.94
C ARG A 66 -5.41 8.80 18.60
N ALA A 67 -4.80 9.23 17.49
CA ALA A 67 -5.22 8.81 16.16
C ALA A 67 -5.06 7.28 15.99
N ALA A 68 -3.96 6.73 16.50
CA ALA A 68 -3.70 5.29 16.44
C ALA A 68 -4.69 4.48 17.28
N GLU A 69 -5.10 4.99 18.44
CA GLU A 69 -6.16 4.39 19.25
C GLU A 69 -7.50 4.38 18.52
N GLU A 70 -7.92 5.51 17.96
CA GLU A 70 -9.15 5.60 17.17
C GLU A 70 -9.14 4.62 15.98
N MET A 71 -8.02 4.51 15.26
CA MET A 71 -7.87 3.56 14.15
C MET A 71 -7.93 2.10 14.62
N THR A 72 -7.21 1.79 15.71
CA THR A 72 -7.15 0.46 16.28
C THR A 72 -8.52 -0.01 16.75
N GLN A 73 -9.24 0.84 17.49
CA GLN A 73 -10.59 0.52 17.95
C GLN A 73 -11.56 0.27 16.78
N ARG A 74 -11.48 1.08 15.71
CA ARG A 74 -12.29 0.86 14.50
C ARG A 74 -12.00 -0.49 13.84
N LEU A 75 -10.71 -0.84 13.72
CA LEU A 75 -10.29 -2.08 13.10
C LEU A 75 -10.70 -3.31 13.93
N ILE A 76 -10.48 -3.28 15.25
CA ILE A 76 -10.88 -4.35 16.17
C ILE A 76 -12.40 -4.58 16.17
N LYS A 77 -13.20 -3.51 16.10
CA LYS A 77 -14.68 -3.62 16.00
C LYS A 77 -15.17 -4.36 14.76
N ARG A 78 -14.33 -4.52 13.72
CA ARG A 78 -14.67 -5.24 12.49
C ARG A 78 -14.10 -6.65 12.43
N LYS A 79 -13.33 -7.07 13.44
CA LYS A 79 -12.58 -8.33 13.49
C LYS A 79 -13.42 -9.55 13.12
N GLU A 80 -14.64 -9.63 13.65
CA GLU A 80 -15.56 -10.75 13.47
C GLU A 80 -16.59 -10.54 12.33
N ASN A 81 -16.51 -9.42 11.61
CA ASN A 81 -17.49 -9.06 10.58
C ASN A 81 -17.16 -9.68 9.20
N GLY A 82 -16.15 -10.54 9.13
CA GLY A 82 -15.67 -11.18 7.91
C GLY A 82 -14.71 -10.32 7.08
N THR A 83 -14.00 -10.98 6.14
CA THR A 83 -12.91 -10.38 5.35
C THR A 83 -13.33 -9.11 4.60
N LYS A 84 -14.53 -9.12 4.00
CA LYS A 84 -15.04 -7.99 3.20
C LYS A 84 -15.18 -6.71 4.03
N GLU A 85 -15.68 -6.79 5.27
CA GLU A 85 -15.84 -5.64 6.15
C GLU A 85 -14.53 -5.18 6.78
N VAL A 86 -13.64 -6.12 7.11
CA VAL A 86 -12.27 -5.80 7.54
C VAL A 86 -11.52 -5.05 6.44
N TRP A 87 -11.58 -5.53 5.20
CA TRP A 87 -10.91 -4.91 4.07
C TRP A 87 -11.41 -3.48 3.83
N LYS A 88 -12.74 -3.25 3.80
CA LYS A 88 -13.31 -1.90 3.67
C LYS A 88 -12.83 -0.97 4.79
N CYS A 89 -12.74 -1.49 6.02
CA CYS A 89 -12.20 -0.73 7.14
C CYS A 89 -10.74 -0.35 6.90
N CYS A 90 -9.89 -1.30 6.49
CA CYS A 90 -8.49 -1.04 6.14
C CYS A 90 -8.38 0.02 5.04
N ALA A 91 -9.15 -0.10 3.96
CA ALA A 91 -9.12 0.86 2.86
C ALA A 91 -9.56 2.26 3.32
N HIS A 92 -10.61 2.36 4.14
CA HIS A 92 -11.02 3.64 4.74
C HIS A 92 -9.93 4.23 5.64
N LEU A 93 -9.33 3.42 6.55
CA LEU A 93 -8.27 3.86 7.45
C LEU A 93 -7.03 4.33 6.68
N TYR A 94 -6.65 3.62 5.61
CA TYR A 94 -5.54 3.98 4.74
C TYR A 94 -5.83 5.26 3.92
N SER A 95 -7.07 5.45 3.46
CA SER A 95 -7.43 6.64 2.67
C SER A 95 -7.47 7.96 3.48
N ARG A 96 -7.42 7.89 4.82
CA ARG A 96 -7.41 9.07 5.68
C ARG A 96 -6.06 9.77 5.64
N GLU A 97 -6.08 11.11 5.63
CA GLU A 97 -4.88 11.96 5.71
C GLU A 97 -4.24 11.92 7.11
N ARG A 98 -3.64 10.79 7.47
CA ARG A 98 -3.01 10.54 8.77
C ARG A 98 -1.68 9.81 8.58
N PHE A 99 -1.01 9.45 9.68
CA PHE A 99 0.31 8.81 9.63
C PHE A 99 0.31 7.48 8.86
N LEU A 100 -0.78 6.71 8.90
CA LEU A 100 -0.80 5.31 8.46
C LEU A 100 -0.38 5.14 6.99
N TYR A 101 -0.99 5.87 6.05
CA TYR A 101 -0.65 5.76 4.64
C TYR A 101 0.75 6.29 4.34
N LYS A 102 1.16 7.38 5.01
CA LYS A 102 2.48 8.00 4.83
C LYS A 102 3.58 7.02 5.24
N THR A 103 3.46 6.46 6.45
CA THR A 103 4.43 5.55 7.03
C THR A 103 4.47 4.23 6.27
N LEU A 104 3.30 3.61 6.03
CA LEU A 104 3.23 2.34 5.29
C LEU A 104 3.85 2.46 3.89
N ASN A 105 3.49 3.49 3.13
CA ASN A 105 4.03 3.65 1.78
C ASN A 105 5.53 3.97 1.78
N LYS A 106 5.99 4.80 2.73
CA LYS A 106 7.42 5.09 2.88
C LYS A 106 8.21 3.80 3.14
N ASP A 107 7.73 2.99 4.08
CA ASP A 107 8.42 1.77 4.48
C ASP A 107 8.38 0.69 3.39
N MET A 108 7.25 0.55 2.68
CA MET A 108 7.13 -0.33 1.51
C MET A 108 8.10 0.07 0.39
N ARG A 109 8.37 1.37 0.20
CA ARG A 109 9.35 1.82 -0.78
C ARG A 109 10.76 1.40 -0.42
N PHE A 110 11.11 1.26 0.86
CA PHE A 110 12.47 0.86 1.26
C PHE A 110 12.79 -0.62 1.03
N ILE A 111 11.84 -1.44 0.60
CA ILE A 111 12.05 -2.88 0.40
C ILE A 111 13.20 -3.15 -0.59
N GLY A 112 14.11 -4.05 -0.21
CA GLY A 112 15.29 -4.39 -1.01
C GLY A 112 16.46 -3.38 -0.93
N SER A 113 16.31 -2.26 -0.21
CA SER A 113 17.43 -1.36 0.08
C SER A 113 18.23 -1.84 1.28
N THR A 114 19.51 -2.21 1.07
CA THR A 114 20.44 -2.62 2.14
C THR A 114 20.60 -1.53 3.21
N LYS A 115 20.69 -0.26 2.80
CA LYS A 115 20.82 0.89 3.73
C LYS A 115 19.62 1.02 4.69
N HIS A 116 18.43 0.65 4.22
CA HIS A 116 17.18 0.84 4.96
C HIS A 116 16.59 -0.47 5.45
N GLU A 117 17.37 -1.57 5.40
CA GLU A 117 16.93 -2.91 5.79
C GLU A 117 16.40 -3.00 7.22
N PRO A 118 17.07 -2.43 8.23
CA PRO A 118 16.52 -2.43 9.59
C PRO A 118 15.16 -1.73 9.68
N ILE A 119 14.94 -0.69 8.85
CA ILE A 119 13.69 0.07 8.83
C ILE A 119 12.58 -0.83 8.29
N TRP A 120 12.65 -1.28 7.04
CA TRP A 120 11.54 -2.01 6.44
C TRP A 120 11.31 -3.37 7.10
N ARG A 121 12.36 -4.06 7.58
CA ARG A 121 12.21 -5.32 8.32
C ARG A 121 11.44 -5.15 9.62
N SER A 122 11.69 -4.07 10.36
CA SER A 122 10.92 -3.79 11.59
C SER A 122 9.42 -3.65 11.32
N LYS A 123 9.06 -3.17 10.12
CA LYS A 123 7.67 -2.89 9.71
C LYS A 123 6.93 -4.12 9.27
N ILE A 124 7.63 -5.18 8.85
CA ILE A 124 7.05 -6.50 8.57
C ILE A 124 6.22 -6.98 9.76
N HIS A 125 6.68 -6.73 10.99
CA HIS A 125 5.99 -7.16 12.21
C HIS A 125 5.02 -6.11 12.79
N THR A 126 5.10 -4.84 12.38
CA THR A 126 4.20 -3.78 12.85
C THR A 126 3.11 -3.45 11.84
N LEU A 127 3.40 -2.69 10.79
CA LEU A 127 2.41 -2.31 9.78
C LEU A 127 2.16 -3.37 8.71
N GLY A 128 3.03 -4.38 8.64
CA GLY A 128 2.93 -5.49 7.70
C GLY A 128 1.56 -6.18 7.70
N PRO A 129 1.04 -6.66 8.85
CA PRO A 129 -0.29 -7.27 8.94
C PRO A 129 -1.40 -6.38 8.39
N PHE A 130 -1.35 -5.07 8.64
CA PHE A 130 -2.31 -4.12 8.05
C PHE A 130 -2.16 -4.04 6.53
N GLY A 131 -0.91 -3.96 6.04
CA GLY A 131 -0.61 -3.97 4.61
C GLY A 131 -1.11 -5.24 3.90
N LEU A 132 -0.99 -6.41 4.54
CA LEU A 132 -1.53 -7.67 4.01
C LEU A 132 -3.06 -7.65 3.92
N LEU A 133 -3.75 -7.20 4.97
CA LEU A 133 -5.21 -7.06 4.96
C LEU A 133 -5.69 -6.08 3.87
N LEU A 134 -4.95 -5.01 3.61
CA LEU A 134 -5.29 -4.04 2.58
C LEU A 134 -4.99 -4.57 1.16
N TRP A 135 -3.89 -5.29 0.98
CA TRP A 135 -3.48 -5.83 -0.31
C TRP A 135 -4.40 -6.94 -0.82
N ASP A 136 -4.82 -7.85 0.07
CA ASP A 136 -5.61 -9.02 -0.29
C ASP A 136 -7.12 -8.69 -0.40
N ASN A 137 -7.48 -8.01 -1.48
CA ASN A 137 -8.83 -7.51 -1.72
C ASN A 137 -9.84 -8.66 -2.02
N PRO A 138 -10.84 -8.90 -1.14
CA PRO A 138 -11.85 -9.95 -1.32
C PRO A 138 -12.93 -9.59 -2.36
N PHE A 139 -12.88 -8.40 -2.97
CA PHE A 139 -13.79 -7.97 -4.03
C PHE A 139 -13.21 -8.15 -5.44
N ASN A 140 -12.08 -8.85 -5.58
CA ASN A 140 -11.37 -9.09 -6.84
C ASN A 140 -12.11 -10.06 -7.82
N GLU A 141 -13.44 -10.08 -7.82
CA GLU A 141 -14.24 -11.01 -8.62
C GLU A 141 -14.26 -10.60 -10.10
N LYS A 142 -14.18 -9.29 -10.42
CA LYS A 142 -14.11 -8.79 -11.81
C LYS A 142 -13.16 -7.61 -11.93
N PRO A 143 -12.17 -7.67 -12.84
CA PRO A 143 -11.33 -6.52 -13.11
C PRO A 143 -12.13 -5.46 -13.87
N ASN A 144 -11.86 -4.20 -13.53
CA ASN A 144 -12.26 -3.06 -14.32
C ASN A 144 -11.13 -2.71 -15.28
N THR A 145 -11.49 -2.41 -16.52
CA THR A 145 -10.55 -2.01 -17.57
C THR A 145 -10.85 -0.59 -18.04
N ASN A 146 -9.92 0.02 -18.76
CA ASN A 146 -10.09 1.32 -19.41
C ASN A 146 -10.46 2.47 -18.46
N LYS A 147 -9.95 2.45 -17.23
CA LYS A 147 -10.11 3.59 -16.31
C LYS A 147 -8.99 4.59 -16.53
N LEU A 148 -9.33 5.87 -16.51
CA LEU A 148 -8.37 6.96 -16.49
C LEU A 148 -8.31 7.52 -15.06
N VAL A 149 -7.12 7.56 -14.49
CA VAL A 149 -6.88 8.13 -13.16
C VAL A 149 -5.67 9.05 -13.19
N TYR A 150 -5.63 9.96 -12.22
CA TYR A 150 -4.64 11.01 -12.12
C TYR A 150 -3.92 10.93 -10.78
N LEU A 151 -2.62 11.18 -10.80
CA LEU A 151 -1.79 11.22 -9.60
C LEU A 151 -0.88 12.45 -9.68
N GLY A 152 -1.05 13.36 -8.73
CA GLY A 152 -0.09 14.43 -8.50
C GLY A 152 1.06 13.97 -7.62
N ALA A 153 2.27 14.38 -7.95
CA ALA A 153 3.45 14.01 -7.19
C ALA A 153 4.52 15.10 -7.26
N ASN A 154 5.19 15.35 -6.13
CA ASN A 154 6.49 16.02 -6.12
C ASN A 154 7.61 15.02 -6.47
N LEU A 155 8.25 15.18 -7.63
CA LEU A 155 9.32 14.32 -8.14
C LEU A 155 10.60 15.13 -8.42
N THR A 156 11.74 14.46 -8.33
CA THR A 156 13.03 15.01 -8.79
C THR A 156 13.16 14.91 -10.31
N ASP A 157 14.06 15.69 -10.90
CA ASP A 157 14.28 15.69 -12.35
C ASP A 157 14.66 14.29 -12.88
N ASP A 158 15.53 13.56 -12.17
CA ASP A 158 15.88 12.17 -12.52
C ASP A 158 14.67 11.22 -12.51
N GLN A 159 13.74 11.42 -11.57
CA GLN A 159 12.50 10.64 -11.51
C GLN A 159 11.61 10.96 -12.70
N ILE A 160 11.45 12.25 -13.01
CA ILE A 160 10.68 12.73 -14.16
C ILE A 160 11.20 12.09 -15.45
N ALA A 161 12.51 12.20 -15.70
CA ALA A 161 13.15 11.60 -16.87
C ALA A 161 12.90 10.09 -16.96
N THR A 162 12.91 9.39 -15.82
CA THR A 162 12.62 7.95 -15.78
C THR A 162 11.16 7.64 -16.14
N TYR A 163 10.19 8.36 -15.56
CA TYR A 163 8.76 8.16 -15.89
C TYR A 163 8.46 8.53 -17.35
N GLU A 164 9.09 9.57 -17.88
CA GLU A 164 9.00 9.96 -19.28
C GLU A 164 9.59 8.92 -20.23
N ASN A 165 10.69 8.27 -19.84
CA ASN A 165 11.26 7.19 -20.65
C ASN A 165 10.30 5.99 -20.70
N LEU A 166 9.78 5.55 -19.55
CA LEU A 166 8.86 4.41 -19.48
C LEU A 166 7.53 4.66 -20.17
N SER A 167 7.03 5.90 -20.17
CA SER A 167 5.80 6.22 -20.90
C SER A 167 5.95 6.15 -22.43
N LYS A 168 7.19 6.20 -22.94
CA LYS A 168 7.52 6.10 -24.37
C LYS A 168 7.80 4.67 -24.84
N HIS A 169 8.13 3.75 -23.94
CA HIS A 169 8.48 2.36 -24.24
C HIS A 169 7.40 1.41 -23.71
N THR A 170 6.39 1.13 -24.52
CA THR A 170 5.18 0.40 -24.10
C THR A 170 5.41 -1.09 -23.81
N ASP A 171 6.56 -1.62 -24.19
CA ASP A 171 7.04 -2.98 -23.90
C ASP A 171 7.82 -3.08 -22.59
N GLU A 172 8.27 -1.95 -22.03
CA GLU A 172 8.86 -1.89 -20.70
C GLU A 172 7.79 -1.75 -19.62
N TYR A 173 8.03 -2.37 -18.47
CA TYR A 173 7.13 -2.30 -17.34
C TYR A 173 7.86 -1.93 -16.05
N GLY A 174 7.22 -1.06 -15.27
CA GLY A 174 7.64 -0.67 -13.93
C GLY A 174 6.53 -0.93 -12.93
N SER A 175 6.89 -1.30 -11.70
CA SER A 175 5.93 -1.48 -10.61
C SER A 175 6.19 -0.51 -9.45
N PHE A 176 5.12 0.16 -9.00
CA PHE A 176 5.15 0.88 -7.74
C PHE A 176 5.25 -0.13 -6.60
N GLN A 177 6.26 0.00 -5.74
CA GLN A 177 6.47 -0.94 -4.62
C GLN A 177 5.52 -0.72 -3.45
N ALA A 178 4.90 0.45 -3.39
CA ALA A 178 3.92 0.82 -2.38
C ALA A 178 2.55 1.02 -3.01
N PHE A 179 1.52 1.02 -2.16
CA PHE A 179 0.19 1.43 -2.59
C PHE A 179 0.23 2.84 -3.19
N THR A 180 -0.46 3.01 -4.32
CA THR A 180 -0.48 4.26 -5.06
C THR A 180 -1.90 4.80 -5.05
N SER A 181 -2.09 5.95 -4.42
CA SER A 181 -3.39 6.61 -4.31
C SER A 181 -3.61 7.53 -5.50
N CYS A 182 -4.62 7.25 -6.32
CA CYS A 182 -4.96 8.05 -7.49
C CYS A 182 -6.39 8.61 -7.38
N GLY A 183 -6.67 9.70 -8.09
CA GLY A 183 -7.99 10.32 -8.18
C GLY A 183 -8.57 10.29 -9.59
N ARG A 184 -9.86 10.61 -9.72
CA ARG A 184 -10.53 10.82 -11.04
C ARG A 184 -10.57 12.30 -11.44
N ASP A 185 -10.29 13.20 -10.50
CA ASP A 185 -10.27 14.65 -10.72
C ASP A 185 -8.84 15.09 -11.08
N PRO A 186 -8.61 15.53 -12.33
CA PRO A 186 -7.29 15.98 -12.76
C PRO A 186 -6.85 17.27 -12.08
N GLN A 187 -7.77 18.20 -11.78
CA GLN A 187 -7.42 19.49 -11.15
C GLN A 187 -6.95 19.27 -9.72
N LYS A 188 -7.66 18.39 -8.98
CA LYS A 188 -7.23 18.00 -7.64
C LYS A 188 -5.90 17.27 -7.64
N ALA A 189 -5.62 16.46 -8.66
CA ALA A 189 -4.33 15.78 -8.78
C ALA A 189 -3.20 16.77 -9.09
N GLU A 190 -3.41 17.68 -10.05
CA GLU A 190 -2.44 18.70 -10.44
C GLU A 190 -2.02 19.58 -9.26
N SER A 191 -2.94 19.92 -8.35
CA SER A 191 -2.62 20.72 -7.15
C SER A 191 -1.74 20.01 -6.11
N MET A 192 -1.41 18.72 -6.28
CA MET A 192 -0.67 17.93 -5.29
C MET A 192 0.85 17.87 -5.52
N GLY A 193 1.39 18.46 -6.60
CA GLY A 193 2.84 18.53 -6.78
C GLY A 193 3.32 19.14 -8.09
N ASN A 194 4.60 18.96 -8.41
CA ASN A 194 5.23 19.47 -9.63
C ASN A 194 5.02 18.60 -10.88
N VAL A 195 4.42 17.41 -10.74
CA VAL A 195 4.15 16.48 -11.86
C VAL A 195 2.74 15.92 -11.75
N LEU A 196 2.08 15.82 -12.90
CA LEU A 196 0.82 15.10 -13.09
C LEU A 196 1.07 13.81 -13.88
N LEU A 197 0.84 12.67 -13.25
CA LEU A 197 0.82 11.37 -13.92
C LEU A 197 -0.60 11.07 -14.40
N ILE A 198 -0.75 10.87 -15.72
CA ILE A 198 -1.99 10.44 -16.36
C ILE A 198 -1.91 8.93 -16.58
N ILE A 199 -2.71 8.17 -15.85
CA ILE A 199 -2.59 6.71 -15.77
C ILE A 199 -3.80 6.07 -16.43
N LYS A 200 -3.56 5.41 -17.57
CA LYS A 200 -4.54 4.52 -18.19
C LYS A 200 -4.45 3.13 -17.55
N VAL A 201 -5.45 2.80 -16.76
CA VAL A 201 -5.58 1.52 -16.07
C VAL A 201 -6.12 0.48 -17.06
N GLN A 202 -5.25 -0.45 -17.44
CA GLN A 202 -5.63 -1.61 -18.26
C GLN A 202 -6.40 -2.64 -17.43
N LEU A 203 -6.01 -2.83 -16.18
CA LEU A 203 -6.59 -3.77 -15.24
C LEU A 203 -6.54 -3.18 -13.83
N ALA A 204 -7.69 -3.05 -13.18
CA ALA A 204 -7.74 -2.77 -11.74
C ALA A 204 -8.94 -3.44 -11.09
N PHE A 205 -8.72 -3.93 -9.89
CA PHE A 205 -9.82 -4.30 -9.00
C PHE A 205 -10.15 -3.09 -8.14
N THR A 206 -11.34 -2.53 -8.34
CA THR A 206 -11.78 -1.31 -7.65
C THR A 206 -13.01 -1.60 -6.83
N VAL A 207 -13.12 -0.96 -5.68
CA VAL A 207 -14.31 -0.95 -4.84
C VAL A 207 -14.69 0.51 -4.64
N ASP A 208 -15.96 0.86 -4.87
CA ASP A 208 -16.48 2.15 -4.46
C ASP A 208 -16.74 2.08 -2.94
N LEU A 209 -15.99 2.88 -2.17
CA LEU A 209 -16.01 2.92 -0.71
C LEU A 209 -16.92 4.03 -0.18
#